data_AF-A0A3D5QA31-F1
#
_entry.id   AF-A0A3D5QA31-F1
#
_cell.length_a   1.000
_cell.length_b   1.000
_cell.length_c   1.000
_cell.angle_alpha   90.00
_cell.angle_beta   90.00
_cell.angle_gamma   90.00
#
_symmetry.space_group_name_H-M   'P 1'
#
loop_
_entity.id
_entity.type
_entity.pdbx_description
1 polymer ?
#
loop_
_entity_poly.entity_id
_entity_poly.type
_entity_poly.pdbx_seq_one_letter_code
_entity_poly.pdbx_strand_id
1 'polypeptide(L)'
;VVFAGFSSSVSMLEPAVEGFMDKTGFSRGKTVLLLSIVAFLVGLPLDIDMAKFGTWADITTIYVLPFGALVSAVVFFWVFGADKARAEINKNSNIRFGKWFEPYGKYIFVFVAFIVVILNIAYGGIG
;
A
#
# COMPACT_ATOMS: atom_id res chain seq x y z
N VAL A 1 -17.14 -9.10 -13.06
CA VAL A 1 -15.66 -9.02 -13.09
C VAL A 1 -15.18 -7.64 -13.55
N VAL A 2 -15.58 -7.14 -14.72
CA VAL A 2 -15.15 -5.83 -15.26
C VAL A 2 -15.41 -4.66 -14.30
N PHE A 3 -16.61 -4.55 -13.72
CA PHE A 3 -16.93 -3.45 -12.78
C PHE A 3 -16.08 -3.48 -11.51
N ALA A 4 -15.76 -4.67 -10.99
CA ALA A 4 -14.93 -4.83 -9.79
C ALA A 4 -13.45 -4.52 -10.08
N GLY A 5 -12.95 -4.92 -11.26
CA GLY A 5 -11.62 -4.54 -11.73
C GLY A 5 -11.49 -3.02 -11.89
N PHE A 6 -12.48 -2.39 -12.54
CA PHE A 6 -12.51 -0.94 -12.70
C PHE A 6 -12.53 -0.20 -11.37
N SER A 7 -13.41 -0.58 -10.42
CA SER A 7 -13.46 0.09 -9.11
C SER A 7 -12.17 -0.09 -8.30
N SER A 8 -11.51 -1.25 -8.42
CA SER A 8 -10.23 -1.51 -7.74
C SER A 8 -9.11 -0.65 -8.31
N SER A 9 -9.00 -0.56 -9.64
CA SER A 9 -7.98 0.28 -10.30
C SER A 9 -8.12 1.76 -9.93
N VAL A 10 -9.36 2.27 -9.84
CA VAL A 10 -9.60 3.65 -9.38
C VAL A 10 -9.14 3.83 -7.93
N SER A 11 -9.47 2.89 -7.04
CA SER A 11 -9.05 2.95 -5.64
C SER A 11 -7.52 2.91 -5.46
N MET A 12 -6.78 2.22 -6.34
CA MET A 12 -5.33 2.15 -6.29
C MET A 12 -4.64 3.42 -6.81
N LEU A 13 -5.28 4.14 -7.74
CA LEU A 13 -4.76 5.41 -8.26
C LEU A 13 -4.97 6.58 -7.30
N GLU A 14 -6.03 6.59 -6.49
CA GLU A 14 -6.37 7.73 -5.63
C GLU A 14 -5.22 8.14 -4.67
N PRO A 15 -4.53 7.23 -3.96
CA PRO A 15 -3.41 7.60 -3.09
C PRO A 15 -2.25 8.26 -3.86
N ALA A 16 -1.99 7.83 -5.10
CA ALA A 16 -0.96 8.43 -5.94
C ALA A 16 -1.38 9.84 -6.41
N VAL A 17 -2.66 10.03 -6.74
CA VAL A 17 -3.24 11.33 -7.10
C VAL A 17 -3.16 12.29 -5.91
N GLU A 18 -3.58 11.87 -4.72
CA GLU A 18 -3.52 12.67 -3.49
C GLU A 18 -2.08 13.05 -3.13
N GLY A 19 -1.16 12.10 -3.14
CA GLY A 19 0.25 12.36 -2.86
C GLY A 19 0.88 13.33 -3.86
N PHE A 20 0.55 13.21 -5.15
CA PHE A 20 1.07 14.12 -6.16
C PHE A 20 0.47 15.53 -6.02
N MET A 21 -0.84 15.64 -5.75
CA MET A 21 -1.48 16.93 -5.51
C MET A 21 -0.91 17.63 -4.28
N ASP A 22 -0.69 16.92 -3.17
CA ASP A 22 -0.10 17.47 -1.95
C ASP A 22 1.30 18.06 -2.19
N LYS A 23 2.11 17.40 -3.04
CA LYS A 23 3.47 17.84 -3.33
C LYS A 23 3.57 18.93 -4.40
N THR A 24 2.66 18.96 -5.37
CA THR A 24 2.77 19.84 -6.55
C THR A 24 1.76 20.98 -6.57
N GLY A 25 0.69 20.89 -5.77
CA GLY A 25 -0.43 21.84 -5.80
C GLY A 25 -1.28 21.77 -7.08
N PHE A 26 -1.13 20.74 -7.91
CA PHE A 26 -1.91 20.60 -9.14
C PHE A 26 -3.39 20.34 -8.86
N SER A 27 -4.25 20.78 -9.79
CA SER A 27 -5.69 20.48 -9.70
C SER A 27 -5.96 18.99 -10.00
N ARG A 28 -6.94 18.41 -9.29
CA ARG A 28 -7.29 16.98 -9.38
C ARG A 28 -7.41 16.47 -10.82
N GLY A 29 -8.16 17.18 -11.66
CA GLY A 29 -8.37 16.76 -13.06
C GLY A 29 -7.07 16.64 -13.85
N LYS A 30 -6.11 17.56 -13.65
CA LYS A 30 -4.80 17.51 -14.31
C LYS A 30 -3.96 16.35 -13.79
N THR A 31 -3.94 16.14 -12.48
CA THR A 31 -3.18 15.05 -11.84
C THR A 31 -3.71 13.68 -12.26
N VAL A 32 -5.03 13.48 -12.24
CA VAL A 32 -5.66 12.22 -12.66
C VAL A 32 -5.32 11.92 -14.12
N LEU A 33 -5.48 12.89 -15.02
CA LEU A 33 -5.15 12.69 -16.44
C LEU A 33 -3.67 12.34 -16.64
N LEU A 34 -2.76 13.07 -15.99
CA LEU A 34 -1.33 12.84 -16.07
C LEU A 34 -0.95 11.43 -15.60
N LEU A 35 -1.36 11.06 -14.38
CA LEU A 35 -1.03 9.75 -13.81
C LEU A 35 -1.68 8.60 -14.58
N SER A 36 -2.87 8.80 -15.14
CA SER A 36 -3.54 7.80 -15.98
C SER A 36 -2.79 7.57 -17.30
N ILE A 37 -2.33 8.64 -17.95
CA ILE A 37 -1.50 8.54 -19.17
C ILE A 37 -0.17 7.82 -18.85
N VAL A 38 0.49 8.19 -17.75
CA VAL A 38 1.74 7.53 -17.33
C VAL A 38 1.50 6.04 -17.06
N ALA A 39 0.45 5.70 -16.30
CA ALA A 39 0.10 4.30 -16.01
C ALA A 39 -0.21 3.52 -17.29
N PHE A 40 -0.92 4.12 -18.25
CA PHE A 40 -1.20 3.51 -19.54
C PHE A 40 0.07 3.24 -20.35
N LEU A 41 0.95 4.24 -20.47
CA LEU A 41 2.20 4.13 -21.22
C LEU A 41 3.16 3.10 -20.61
N VAL A 42 3.22 3.01 -19.28
CA VAL A 42 4.02 1.99 -18.58
C VAL A 42 3.36 0.60 -18.67
N GLY A 43 2.02 0.55 -18.72
CA GLY A 43 1.27 -0.69 -18.85
C GLY A 43 1.42 -1.37 -20.21
N LEU A 44 1.48 -0.61 -21.31
CA LEU A 44 1.62 -1.14 -22.67
C LEU A 44 2.76 -2.16 -22.85
N PRO A 45 4.03 -1.87 -22.48
CA PRO A 45 5.12 -2.84 -22.65
C PRO A 45 5.01 -4.06 -21.73
N LEU A 46 4.29 -3.96 -20.61
CA LEU A 46 4.03 -5.07 -19.70
C LEU A 46 2.95 -6.00 -20.27
N ASP A 47 1.94 -5.45 -20.93
CA ASP A 47 0.84 -6.23 -21.52
C ASP A 47 1.30 -7.06 -22.74
N ILE A 48 2.29 -6.54 -23.49
CA ILE A 48 2.81 -7.20 -24.69
C ILE A 48 3.72 -8.40 -24.36
N ASP A 49 4.37 -8.40 -23.19
CA ASP A 49 5.41 -9.38 -22.83
C ASP A 49 5.18 -9.94 -21.41
N MET A 50 4.68 -11.17 -21.36
CA MET A 50 4.38 -11.86 -20.11
C MET A 50 5.61 -12.07 -19.21
N ALA A 51 6.82 -12.16 -19.77
CA ALA A 51 8.04 -12.28 -18.96
C ALA A 51 8.36 -10.96 -18.25
N LYS A 52 8.15 -9.83 -18.93
CA LYS A 52 8.28 -8.49 -18.31
C LYS A 52 7.20 -8.25 -17.29
N PHE A 53 5.96 -8.64 -17.58
CA PHE A 53 4.88 -8.57 -16.61
C PHE A 53 5.18 -9.39 -15.35
N GLY A 54 5.61 -10.65 -15.52
CA GLY A 54 5.98 -11.52 -14.39
C GLY A 54 7.10 -10.91 -13.55
N THR A 55 8.18 -10.45 -14.19
CA THR A 55 9.29 -9.79 -13.49
C THR A 55 8.84 -8.56 -12.72
N TRP A 56 7.99 -7.72 -13.33
CA TRP A 56 7.41 -6.57 -12.64
C TRP A 56 6.58 -7.01 -11.43
N ALA A 57 5.70 -8.00 -11.62
CA ALA A 57 4.78 -8.50 -10.61
C ALA A 57 5.55 -9.04 -9.40
N ASP A 58 6.59 -9.82 -9.65
CA ASP A 58 7.48 -10.36 -8.65
C ASP A 58 8.19 -9.25 -7.89
N ILE A 59 8.78 -8.26 -8.59
CA ILE A 59 9.44 -7.13 -7.93
C ILE A 59 8.50 -6.42 -6.96
N THR A 60 7.28 -6.13 -7.39
CA THR A 60 6.36 -5.35 -6.57
C THR A 60 5.73 -6.15 -5.45
N THR A 61 5.35 -7.40 -5.71
CA THR A 61 4.66 -8.23 -4.71
C THR A 61 5.59 -8.84 -3.68
N ILE A 62 6.82 -9.16 -4.06
CA ILE A 62 7.80 -9.81 -3.18
C ILE A 62 8.57 -8.77 -2.35
N TYR A 63 8.94 -7.65 -2.99
CA TYR A 63 9.81 -6.67 -2.35
C TYR A 63 9.05 -5.42 -1.95
N VAL A 64 8.41 -4.73 -2.89
CA VAL A 64 7.87 -3.38 -2.65
C VAL A 64 6.70 -3.40 -1.67
N LEU A 65 5.72 -4.29 -1.87
CA LEU A 65 4.51 -4.36 -1.06
C LEU A 65 4.80 -4.77 0.40
N PRO A 66 5.52 -5.88 0.69
CA PRO A 66 5.82 -6.26 2.07
C PRO A 66 6.70 -5.23 2.78
N PHE A 67 7.68 -4.67 2.08
CA PHE A 67 8.54 -3.63 2.64
C PHE A 67 7.75 -2.36 2.96
N GLY A 68 6.92 -1.89 2.03
CA GLY A 68 6.05 -0.74 2.23
C GLY A 68 5.08 -0.92 3.40
N ALA A 69 4.51 -2.13 3.55
CA ALA A 69 3.67 -2.47 4.68
C ALA A 69 4.43 -2.44 6.01
N LEU A 70 5.65 -3.00 6.06
CA LEU A 70 6.50 -2.98 7.25
C LEU A 70 6.86 -1.55 7.67
N VAL A 71 7.33 -0.73 6.73
CA VAL A 71 7.68 0.67 7.00
C VAL A 71 6.47 1.44 7.50
N SER A 72 5.32 1.28 6.84
CA SER A 72 4.07 1.92 7.25
C SER A 72 3.65 1.49 8.66
N ALA A 73 3.77 0.20 8.97
CA ALA A 73 3.44 -0.34 10.30
C ALA A 73 4.37 0.22 11.39
N VAL A 74 5.68 0.27 11.14
CA VAL A 74 6.67 0.83 12.08
C VAL A 74 6.41 2.32 12.29
N VAL A 75 6.22 3.09 11.23
CA VAL A 75 5.93 4.52 11.34
C VAL A 75 4.64 4.75 12.12
N PHE A 76 3.58 3.99 11.82
CA PHE A 76 2.28 4.18 12.45
C PHE A 76 2.25 3.75 13.93
N PHE A 77 2.83 2.60 14.29
CA PHE A 77 2.74 2.09 15.66
C PHE A 77 3.91 2.47 16.58
N TRP A 78 5.11 2.74 16.02
CA TRP A 78 6.29 3.08 16.82
C TRP A 78 6.63 4.57 16.77
N VAL A 79 6.63 5.19 15.58
CA VAL A 79 7.02 6.61 15.43
C VAL A 79 5.88 7.54 15.83
N PHE A 80 4.68 7.32 15.29
CA PHE A 80 3.50 8.09 15.69
C PHE A 80 3.03 7.72 17.10
N GLY A 81 3.13 6.43 17.44
CA GLY A 81 2.81 5.87 18.76
C GLY A 81 1.48 5.12 18.76
N ALA A 82 1.50 3.87 19.23
CA ALA A 82 0.34 2.99 19.20
C ALA A 82 -0.85 3.48 20.04
N ASP A 83 -0.59 4.24 21.11
CA ASP A 83 -1.58 4.89 21.95
C ASP A 83 -2.32 6.00 21.17
N LYS A 84 -1.58 6.86 20.46
CA LYS A 84 -2.14 7.91 19.61
C LYS A 84 -2.87 7.32 18.40
N ALA A 85 -2.29 6.30 17.77
CA ALA A 85 -2.92 5.56 16.69
C ALA A 85 -4.28 4.98 17.14
N ARG A 86 -4.34 4.31 18.30
CA ARG A 86 -5.60 3.81 18.85
C ARG A 86 -6.59 4.93 19.18
N ALA A 87 -6.11 6.06 19.70
CA ALA A 87 -6.97 7.20 20.01
C ALA A 87 -7.62 7.78 18.74
N GLU A 88 -6.86 7.96 17.67
CA GLU A 88 -7.38 8.42 16.37
C GLU A 88 -8.29 7.36 15.72
N ILE A 89 -7.98 6.06 15.80
CA ILE A 89 -8.87 4.98 15.31
C ILE A 89 -10.22 5.00 16.05
N ASN A 90 -10.21 5.26 17.36
CA ASN A 90 -11.43 5.33 18.16
C ASN A 90 -12.21 6.62 17.98
N LYS A 91 -11.62 7.64 17.36
CA LYS A 91 -12.25 8.93 17.14
C LYS A 91 -13.36 8.78 16.11
N ASN A 92 -14.58 9.14 16.50
CA ASN A 92 -15.80 9.00 15.68
C ASN A 92 -16.10 7.56 15.22
N SER A 93 -15.55 6.54 15.90
CA SER A 93 -15.87 5.14 15.62
C SER A 93 -17.03 4.63 16.48
N ASN A 94 -17.94 3.89 15.85
CA ASN A 94 -18.99 3.15 16.56
C ASN A 94 -18.43 1.95 17.37
N ILE A 95 -17.22 1.48 17.05
CA ILE A 95 -16.54 0.37 17.71
C ILE A 95 -15.24 0.87 18.33
N ARG A 96 -15.07 0.65 19.64
CA ARG A 96 -13.88 1.09 20.37
C ARG A 96 -12.88 -0.04 20.55
N PHE A 97 -11.68 0.16 20.03
CA PHE A 97 -10.52 -0.68 20.29
C PHE A 97 -9.98 -0.42 21.69
N GLY A 98 -9.85 -1.49 22.47
CA GLY A 98 -9.28 -1.48 23.82
C GLY A 98 -7.76 -1.42 23.81
N LYS A 99 -7.15 -1.29 25.00
CA LYS A 99 -5.68 -1.19 25.15
C LYS A 99 -4.91 -2.38 24.61
N TRP A 100 -5.55 -3.55 24.43
CA TRP A 100 -4.94 -4.74 23.83
C TRP A 100 -4.46 -4.51 22.39
N PHE A 101 -5.07 -3.57 21.66
CA PHE A 101 -4.70 -3.25 20.29
C PHE A 101 -3.31 -2.61 20.20
N GLU A 102 -2.88 -1.87 21.23
CA GLU A 102 -1.58 -1.20 21.25
C GLU A 102 -0.41 -2.19 21.20
N PRO A 103 -0.26 -3.18 22.13
CA PRO A 103 0.81 -4.16 22.04
C PRO A 103 0.63 -5.10 20.85
N TYR A 104 -0.61 -5.37 20.41
CA TYR A 104 -0.86 -6.18 19.23
C TYR A 104 -0.31 -5.50 17.95
N GLY A 105 -0.72 -4.25 17.69
CA GLY A 105 -0.26 -3.50 16.51
C GLY A 105 1.24 -3.21 16.57
N LYS A 106 1.75 -2.81 17.74
CA LYS A 106 3.16 -2.44 17.92
C LYS A 106 4.11 -3.63 17.82
N TYR A 107 3.79 -4.75 18.45
CA TYR A 107 4.72 -5.88 18.54
C TYR A 107 4.32 -7.03 17.63
N ILE A 108 3.09 -7.54 17.75
CA ILE A 108 2.66 -8.75 17.02
C ILE A 108 2.58 -8.45 15.53
N PHE A 109 1.84 -7.41 15.12
CA PHE A 109 1.64 -7.09 13.72
C PHE A 109 2.95 -6.69 13.01
N VAL A 110 3.75 -5.81 13.63
CA VAL A 110 5.05 -5.41 13.06
C VAL A 110 6.01 -6.61 12.96
N PHE A 111 6.05 -7.48 13.96
CA PHE A 111 6.90 -8.67 13.92
C PHE A 111 6.46 -9.67 12.84
N VAL A 112 5.15 -9.91 12.70
CA VAL A 112 4.61 -10.75 11.63
C VAL A 112 4.91 -10.13 10.26
N ALA A 113 4.72 -8.82 10.09
CA ALA A 113 5.08 -8.12 8.85
C ALA A 113 6.57 -8.28 8.53
N PHE A 114 7.45 -8.19 9.54
CA PHE A 114 8.88 -8.42 9.37
C PHE A 114 9.20 -9.85 8.93
N ILE A 115 8.56 -10.85 9.55
CA ILE A 115 8.71 -12.25 9.12
C ILE A 115 8.23 -12.41 7.68
N VAL A 116 7.08 -11.84 7.32
CA VAL A 116 6.53 -11.91 5.96
C VAL A 116 7.51 -11.33 4.95
N VAL A 117 8.18 -10.22 5.25
CA VAL A 117 9.24 -9.66 4.39
C VAL A 117 10.38 -10.66 4.20
N ILE A 118 10.88 -11.26 5.28
CA ILE A 118 11.97 -12.26 5.21
C ILE A 118 11.53 -13.48 4.38
N LEU A 119 10.34 -14.02 4.63
CA LEU A 119 9.84 -15.20 3.93
C LEU A 119 9.61 -14.91 2.45
N ASN A 120 9.07 -13.74 2.09
CA ASN A 120 8.89 -13.35 0.68
C ASN A 120 10.25 -13.35 -0.05
N ILE A 121 11.28 -12.74 0.55
CA ILE A 121 12.62 -12.69 -0.04
C ILE A 121 13.24 -14.10 -0.10
N ALA A 122 13.10 -14.90 0.96
CA ALA A 122 13.73 -16.22 1.06
C ALA A 122 13.12 -17.25 0.09
N TYR A 123 11.80 -17.23 -0.10
CA TYR A 123 11.11 -18.16 -1.00
C TYR A 123 10.96 -17.63 -2.43
N GLY A 124 11.44 -16.42 -2.72
CA GLY A 124 11.31 -15.82 -4.04
C GLY A 124 9.86 -15.53 -4.41
N GLY A 125 9.03 -15.22 -3.41
CA GLY A 125 7.62 -14.83 -3.59
C GLY A 125 6.59 -15.93 -3.35
N ILE A 126 5.34 -15.60 -3.71
CA ILE A 126 4.22 -16.54 -3.77
C ILE A 126 4.28 -17.20 -5.16
N GLY A 127 5.13 -18.23 -5.29
CA GLY A 127 5.04 -19.21 -6.37
C GLY A 127 3.86 -20.15 -6.13
#